data_AF-A0A7Z9JGM9-F1
#
_entry.id   AF-A0A7Z9JGM9-F1
#
_cell.length_a   1.000
_cell.length_b   1.000
_cell.length_c   1.000
_cell.angle_alpha   90.00
_cell.angle_beta   90.00
_cell.angle_gamma   90.00
#
_symmetry.space_group_name_H-M   'P 1'
#
loop_
_entity.id
_entity.type
_entity.pdbx_description
1 polymer ?
#
loop_
_entity_poly.entity_id
_entity_poly.type
_entity_poly.pdbx_seq_one_letter_code
_entity_poly.pdbx_strand_id
1 'polypeptide(L)'
;MIIIFNLFIIGLVFLIAYWWANEGLFSSILHLVCVITAGVITFSLWEPLTMRVLNGGAFDNYAWGVILVGVFCVSLFLLRVTADKVVPANIKFPSWANYGIGGITGACSGVLTIGICLIGSGFIQSTNELMGYQGTARSKSTGLIGKVGDPI
;
A
#
# COMPACT_ATOMS: atom_id res chain seq x y z
N MET A 1 -9.66 19.56 -0.30
CA MET A 1 -9.67 18.13 0.04
C MET A 1 -8.39 17.41 -0.39
N ILE A 2 -7.95 17.54 -1.65
CA ILE A 2 -6.72 16.90 -2.16
C ILE A 2 -5.43 17.32 -1.41
N ILE A 3 -5.32 18.60 -1.02
CA ILE A 3 -4.14 19.16 -0.35
C ILE A 3 -3.93 18.53 1.04
N ILE A 4 -5.00 18.43 1.83
CA ILE A 4 -4.97 17.88 3.19
C ILE A 4 -4.57 16.40 3.14
N PHE A 5 -5.12 15.64 2.20
CA PHE A 5 -4.79 14.23 1.99
C PHE A 5 -3.32 14.03 1.60
N ASN A 6 -2.79 14.83 0.67
CA ASN A 6 -1.37 14.75 0.29
C ASN A 6 -0.44 15.11 1.45
N LEU A 7 -0.80 16.12 2.25
CA LEU A 7 -0.01 16.52 3.42
C LEU A 7 0.01 15.40 4.48
N PHE A 8 -1.12 14.72 4.66
CA PHE A 8 -1.21 13.54 5.53
C PHE A 8 -0.32 12.38 5.05
N ILE A 9 -0.37 12.05 3.75
CA ILE A 9 0.49 11.02 3.14
C ILE A 9 1.97 11.37 3.33
N ILE A 10 2.36 12.60 3.03
CA ILE A 10 3.73 13.07 3.19
C ILE A 10 4.16 12.95 4.66
N GLY A 11 3.30 13.35 5.60
CA GLY A 11 3.55 13.23 7.03
C GLY A 11 3.82 11.78 7.45
N LEU A 12 3.05 10.81 6.94
CA LEU A 12 3.27 9.39 7.21
C LEU A 12 4.61 8.89 6.62
N VAL A 13 4.98 9.30 5.41
CA VAL A 13 6.29 8.96 4.82
C VAL A 13 7.42 9.50 5.70
N PHE A 14 7.33 10.75 6.15
CA PHE A 14 8.33 11.36 7.02
C PHE A 14 8.43 10.69 8.39
N LEU A 15 7.30 10.23 8.95
CA LEU A 15 7.28 9.47 10.20
C LEU A 15 8.09 8.17 10.06
N ILE A 16 7.87 7.44 8.95
CA ILE A 16 8.62 6.21 8.64
C ILE A 16 10.11 6.54 8.45
N ALA A 17 10.42 7.59 7.69
CA ALA A 17 11.80 8.03 7.48
C ALA A 17 12.52 8.38 8.80
N TYR A 18 11.83 9.10 9.69
CA TYR A 18 12.36 9.47 11.00
C TYR A 18 12.60 8.24 11.89
N TRP A 19 11.68 7.27 11.88
CA TRP A 19 11.84 6.03 12.64
C TRP A 19 13.10 5.26 12.21
N TRP A 20 13.28 5.10 10.90
CA TRP A 20 14.43 4.38 10.35
C TRP A 20 15.76 5.15 10.46
N ALA A 21 15.72 6.48 10.53
CA ALA A 21 16.91 7.28 10.81
C ALA A 21 17.48 7.02 12.22
N ASN A 22 16.63 6.69 13.20
CA ASN A 22 17.04 6.40 14.58
C ASN A 22 17.57 4.96 14.78
N GLU A 23 17.06 4.00 14.00
CA GLU A 23 17.47 2.58 14.05
C GLU A 23 18.87 2.33 13.44
N GLY A 24 19.33 3.22 12.56
CA GLY A 24 20.66 3.19 11.95
C GLY A 24 20.69 2.72 10.49
N LEU A 25 21.78 3.08 9.79
CA LEU A 25 21.94 2.95 8.33
C LEU A 25 21.78 1.52 7.81
N PHE A 26 22.35 0.55 8.52
CA PHE A 26 22.33 -0.83 8.06
C PHE A 26 20.92 -1.43 8.15
N SER A 27 20.23 -1.19 9.26
CA SER A 27 18.84 -1.62 9.47
C SER A 27 17.88 -1.03 8.43
N SER A 28 18.03 0.25 8.10
CA SER A 28 17.18 0.94 7.13
C SER A 28 17.40 0.45 5.69
N ILE A 29 18.65 0.17 5.29
CA ILE A 29 18.95 -0.43 3.98
C ILE A 29 18.36 -1.83 3.88
N LEU A 30 18.53 -2.65 4.92
CA LEU A 30 17.93 -3.99 4.93
C LEU A 30 16.40 -3.92 4.85
N HIS A 31 15.79 -2.96 5.55
CA HIS A 31 14.35 -2.75 5.43
C HIS A 31 13.94 -2.35 4.02
N LEU A 32 14.66 -1.44 3.37
CA LEU A 32 14.38 -1.04 1.99
C LEU A 32 14.43 -2.25 1.03
N VAL A 33 15.44 -3.12 1.16
CA VAL A 33 15.55 -4.35 0.35
C VAL A 33 14.37 -5.29 0.63
N CYS A 34 13.95 -5.42 1.89
CA CYS A 34 12.77 -6.21 2.25
C CYS A 34 11.49 -5.64 1.61
N VAL A 35 11.29 -4.33 1.65
CA VAL A 35 10.11 -3.66 1.05
C VAL A 35 10.07 -3.84 -0.45
N ILE A 36 11.19 -3.68 -1.15
CA ILE A 36 11.28 -3.91 -2.60
C ILE A 36 10.93 -5.36 -2.94
N THR A 37 11.53 -6.31 -2.23
CA THR A 37 11.30 -7.75 -2.46
C THR A 37 9.86 -8.14 -2.15
N ALA A 38 9.29 -7.64 -1.05
CA ALA A 38 7.88 -7.82 -0.72
C ALA A 38 6.95 -7.24 -1.78
N GLY A 39 7.29 -6.06 -2.33
CA GLY A 39 6.54 -5.44 -3.43
C GLY A 39 6.52 -6.33 -4.68
N VAL A 40 7.67 -6.89 -5.07
CA VAL A 40 7.76 -7.82 -6.22
C VAL A 40 6.92 -9.08 -5.99
N ILE A 41 7.01 -9.68 -4.79
CA ILE A 41 6.21 -10.86 -4.43
C ILE A 41 4.71 -10.53 -4.47
N THR A 42 4.34 -9.36 -3.97
CA THR A 42 2.94 -8.89 -3.97
C THR A 42 2.41 -8.79 -5.39
N PHE A 43 3.10 -8.07 -6.27
CA PHE A 43 2.66 -7.94 -7.67
C PHE A 43 2.69 -9.27 -8.42
N SER A 44 3.52 -10.23 -8.02
CA SER A 44 3.51 -11.58 -8.62
C SER A 44 2.34 -12.46 -8.16
N LEU A 45 1.84 -12.28 -6.94
CA LEU A 45 0.86 -13.20 -6.33
C LEU A 45 -0.54 -12.62 -6.20
N TRP A 46 -0.70 -11.30 -6.25
CA TRP A 46 -1.98 -10.66 -5.91
C TRP A 46 -3.12 -11.07 -6.86
N GLU A 47 -2.91 -11.07 -8.17
CA GLU A 47 -3.88 -11.45 -9.20
C GLU A 47 -4.36 -12.91 -9.05
N PRO A 48 -3.48 -13.93 -9.08
CA PRO A 48 -3.93 -15.31 -8.98
C PRO A 48 -4.58 -15.62 -7.62
N LEU A 49 -4.16 -14.95 -6.55
CA LEU A 49 -4.80 -15.10 -5.24
C LEU A 49 -6.17 -14.44 -5.20
N THR A 50 -6.31 -13.24 -5.78
CA THR A 50 -7.59 -12.53 -5.83
C THR A 50 -8.62 -13.35 -6.61
N MET A 51 -8.25 -13.88 -7.78
CA MET A 51 -9.14 -14.70 -8.62
C MET A 51 -9.62 -15.98 -7.94
N ARG A 52 -8.87 -16.53 -6.96
CA ARG A 52 -9.30 -17.70 -6.17
C ARG A 52 -10.28 -17.34 -5.06
N VAL A 53 -10.32 -16.08 -4.64
CA VAL A 53 -11.18 -15.60 -3.54
C VAL A 53 -12.51 -15.07 -4.06
N LEU A 54 -12.56 -14.59 -5.31
CA LEU A 54 -13.80 -14.15 -5.95
C LEU A 54 -14.80 -15.33 -6.02
N ASN A 55 -15.96 -15.14 -5.39
CA ASN A 55 -17.03 -16.15 -5.31
C ASN A 55 -18.41 -15.59 -5.68
N GLY A 56 -18.47 -14.41 -6.29
CA GLY A 56 -19.72 -13.73 -6.68
C GLY A 56 -20.45 -13.05 -5.52
N GLY A 57 -19.77 -12.81 -4.40
CA GLY A 57 -20.35 -12.23 -3.20
C GLY A 57 -20.10 -10.72 -3.07
N ALA A 58 -20.72 -10.09 -2.06
CA ALA A 58 -20.49 -8.66 -1.74
C ALA A 58 -19.01 -8.32 -1.44
N PHE A 59 -18.21 -9.32 -1.06
CA PHE A 59 -16.79 -9.18 -0.76
C PHE A 59 -15.91 -9.03 -2.02
N ASP A 60 -16.42 -9.36 -3.21
CA ASP A 60 -15.67 -9.31 -4.46
C ASP A 60 -15.22 -7.88 -4.81
N ASN A 61 -16.01 -6.86 -4.44
CA ASN A 61 -15.68 -5.44 -4.65
C ASN A 61 -14.47 -4.97 -3.83
N TYR A 62 -14.17 -5.64 -2.72
CA TYR A 62 -13.05 -5.33 -1.83
C TYR A 62 -11.86 -6.27 -2.04
N ALA A 63 -12.08 -7.43 -2.67
CA ALA A 63 -11.10 -8.49 -2.79
C ALA A 63 -9.79 -8.01 -3.43
N TRP A 64 -9.86 -7.21 -4.50
CA TRP A 64 -8.67 -6.70 -5.18
C TRP A 64 -7.76 -5.85 -4.29
N GLY A 65 -8.33 -4.93 -3.52
CA GLY A 65 -7.56 -4.09 -2.61
C GLY A 65 -7.06 -4.84 -1.37
N VAL A 66 -7.92 -5.66 -0.76
CA VAL A 66 -7.60 -6.40 0.48
C VAL A 66 -6.53 -7.45 0.24
N ILE A 67 -6.59 -8.18 -0.88
CA ILE A 67 -5.59 -9.20 -1.21
C ILE A 67 -4.24 -8.55 -1.56
N LEU A 68 -4.21 -7.45 -2.31
CA LEU A 68 -2.97 -6.72 -2.60
C LEU A 68 -2.26 -6.29 -1.30
N VAL A 69 -2.97 -5.58 -0.43
CA VAL A 69 -2.39 -5.07 0.83
C VAL A 69 -2.08 -6.23 1.79
N GLY A 70 -2.92 -7.26 1.82
CA GLY A 70 -2.73 -8.45 2.65
C GLY A 70 -1.46 -9.22 2.28
N VAL A 71 -1.25 -9.52 1.00
CA VAL A 71 -0.06 -10.22 0.50
C VAL A 71 1.20 -9.38 0.77
N PHE A 72 1.13 -8.07 0.58
CA PHE A 72 2.24 -7.17 0.91
C PHE A 72 2.59 -7.17 2.39
N CYS A 73 1.58 -7.08 3.27
CA CYS A 73 1.79 -7.09 4.71
C CYS A 73 2.42 -8.40 5.17
N VAL A 74 1.89 -9.55 4.71
CA VAL A 74 2.41 -10.87 5.08
C VAL A 74 3.83 -11.09 4.56
N SER A 75 4.09 -10.76 3.29
CA SER A 75 5.43 -10.92 2.70
C SER A 75 6.47 -10.01 3.36
N LEU A 76 6.14 -8.75 3.62
CA LEU A 76 7.01 -7.82 4.34
C LEU A 76 7.29 -8.30 5.76
N PHE A 77 6.27 -8.76 6.48
CA PHE A 77 6.44 -9.27 7.84
C PHE A 77 7.37 -10.50 7.88
N LEU A 78 7.15 -11.47 6.99
CA LEU A 78 8.01 -12.66 6.90
C LEU A 78 9.45 -12.31 6.54
N LEU A 79 9.65 -11.45 5.54
CA LEU A 79 10.98 -10.99 5.15
C LEU A 79 11.67 -10.23 6.28
N ARG A 80 10.93 -9.40 7.02
CA ARG A 80 11.49 -8.63 8.13
C ARG A 80 11.91 -9.53 9.29
N VAL A 81 11.05 -10.45 9.73
CA VAL A 81 11.40 -11.43 10.77
C VAL A 81 12.60 -12.27 10.36
N THR A 82 12.66 -12.67 9.08
CA THR A 82 13.82 -13.43 8.56
C THR A 82 15.09 -12.57 8.57
N ALA A 83 15.02 -11.31 8.16
CA ALA A 83 16.16 -10.40 8.17
C ALA A 83 16.70 -10.18 9.59
N ASP A 84 15.82 -9.98 10.57
CA ASP A 84 16.20 -9.80 11.98
C ASP A 84 16.84 -11.06 12.58
N LYS A 85 16.52 -12.27 12.06
CA LYS A 85 17.15 -13.53 12.46
C LYS A 85 18.50 -13.77 11.79
N VAL A 86 18.64 -13.42 10.51
CA VAL A 86 19.87 -13.61 9.74
C VAL A 86 20.93 -12.58 10.13
N VAL A 87 20.50 -11.37 10.52
CA VAL A 87 21.39 -10.26 10.85
C VAL A 87 21.13 -9.79 12.29
N PRO A 88 21.68 -10.49 13.30
CA PRO A 88 21.44 -10.17 14.69
C PRO A 88 22.21 -8.93 15.19
N ALA A 89 23.19 -8.43 14.43
CA ALA A 89 24.03 -7.30 14.85
C ALA A 89 24.00 -6.15 13.84
N ASN A 90 23.65 -4.96 14.34
CA ASN A 90 23.76 -3.72 13.58
C ASN A 90 25.18 -3.17 13.64
N ILE A 91 25.77 -2.90 12.48
CA ILE A 91 27.06 -2.21 12.39
C ILE A 91 26.85 -0.75 12.79
N LYS A 92 27.58 -0.30 13.80
CA LYS A 92 27.52 1.08 14.29
C LYS A 92 28.30 1.99 13.34
N PHE A 93 27.59 2.72 12.48
CA PHE A 93 28.16 3.76 11.63
C PHE A 93 28.24 5.11 12.36
N PRO A 94 29.09 6.05 11.88
CA PRO A 94 29.14 7.40 12.43
C PRO A 94 27.77 8.08 12.33
N SER A 95 27.45 8.90 13.35
CA SER A 95 26.09 9.44 13.56
C SER A 95 25.53 10.19 12.35
N TRP A 96 26.37 10.93 11.61
CA TRP A 96 25.94 11.66 10.42
C TRP A 96 25.44 10.73 9.30
N ALA A 97 26.06 9.56 9.13
CA ALA A 97 25.69 8.58 8.12
C ALA A 97 24.41 7.84 8.52
N ASN A 98 24.24 7.53 9.80
CA ASN A 98 23.01 6.92 10.33
C ASN A 98 21.79 7.82 10.11
N TYR A 99 21.88 9.10 10.45
CA TYR A 99 20.74 10.01 10.27
C TYR A 99 20.50 10.37 8.80
N GLY A 100 21.57 10.63 8.03
CA GLY A 100 21.43 11.04 6.62
C GLY A 100 20.96 9.90 5.73
N ILE A 101 21.79 8.87 5.58
CA ILE A 101 21.51 7.76 4.65
C ILE A 101 20.40 6.87 5.22
N GLY A 102 20.34 6.70 6.54
CA GLY A 102 19.25 5.98 7.20
C GLY A 102 17.90 6.65 6.99
N GLY A 103 17.84 7.98 7.08
CA GLY A 103 16.64 8.76 6.78
C GLY A 103 16.21 8.68 5.31
N ILE A 104 17.15 8.79 4.36
CA ILE A 104 16.84 8.70 2.91
C ILE A 104 16.30 7.32 2.56
N THR A 105 16.98 6.27 3.01
CA THR A 105 16.55 4.87 2.74
C THR A 105 15.23 4.55 3.44
N GLY A 106 15.04 5.07 4.65
CA GLY A 106 13.75 5.06 5.36
C GLY A 106 12.64 5.77 4.57
N ALA A 107 12.91 6.95 4.01
CA ALA A 107 11.94 7.69 3.20
C ALA A 107 11.57 6.91 1.92
N CYS A 108 12.54 6.34 1.21
CA CYS A 108 12.26 5.48 0.06
C CYS A 108 11.38 4.29 0.43
N SER A 109 11.67 3.63 1.56
CA SER A 109 10.85 2.50 2.04
C SER A 109 9.43 2.94 2.44
N GLY A 110 9.30 4.15 3.01
CA GLY A 110 8.00 4.75 3.36
C GLY A 110 7.18 5.11 2.13
N VAL A 111 7.80 5.69 1.09
CA VAL A 111 7.12 5.98 -0.18
C VAL A 111 6.60 4.70 -0.82
N LEU A 112 7.39 3.63 -0.86
CA LEU A 112 6.97 2.34 -1.42
C LEU A 112 5.80 1.73 -0.61
N THR A 113 5.93 1.68 0.71
CA THR A 113 4.92 1.09 1.60
C THR A 113 3.60 1.84 1.48
N ILE A 114 3.62 3.17 1.57
CA ILE A 114 2.41 3.98 1.46
C ILE A 114 1.87 3.98 0.03
N GLY A 115 2.73 3.97 -0.98
CA GLY A 115 2.32 3.82 -2.38
C GLY A 115 1.52 2.55 -2.62
N ILE A 116 1.98 1.41 -2.10
CA ILE A 116 1.26 0.13 -2.20
C ILE A 116 -0.07 0.18 -1.44
N CYS A 117 -0.12 0.79 -0.26
CA CYS A 117 -1.37 1.01 0.47
C CYS A 117 -2.35 1.89 -0.31
N LEU A 118 -1.88 2.94 -0.99
CA LEU A 118 -2.71 3.81 -1.82
C LEU A 118 -3.24 3.08 -3.06
N ILE A 119 -2.41 2.26 -3.70
CA ILE A 119 -2.83 1.39 -4.81
C ILE A 119 -3.94 0.44 -4.32
N GLY A 120 -3.73 -0.23 -3.19
CA GLY A 120 -4.73 -1.12 -2.59
C GLY A 120 -6.04 -0.40 -2.24
N SER A 121 -5.95 0.81 -1.67
CA SER A 121 -7.11 1.64 -1.40
C SER A 121 -7.84 2.08 -2.68
N GLY A 122 -7.12 2.27 -3.79
CA GLY A 122 -7.71 2.57 -5.10
C GLY A 122 -8.45 1.38 -5.72
N PHE A 123 -8.03 0.15 -5.42
CA PHE A 123 -8.72 -1.07 -5.85
C PHE A 123 -9.97 -1.40 -5.06
N ILE A 124 -10.18 -0.77 -3.90
CA ILE A 124 -11.45 -0.85 -3.19
C ILE A 124 -12.46 -0.02 -4.00
N GLN A 125 -13.19 -0.69 -4.89
CA GLN A 125 -14.32 -0.07 -5.55
C GLN A 125 -15.41 0.16 -4.50
N SER A 126 -15.63 1.43 -4.17
CA SER A 126 -16.87 1.84 -3.53
C SER A 126 -17.99 1.48 -4.49
N THR A 127 -18.71 0.40 -4.22
CA THR A 127 -19.91 0.01 -4.96
C THR A 127 -20.79 1.26 -5.10
N ASN A 128 -21.19 1.61 -6.33
CA ASN A 128 -22.16 2.68 -6.61
C ASN A 128 -23.59 2.33 -6.13
N GLU A 129 -23.71 1.25 -5.37
CA GLU A 129 -24.91 0.75 -4.72
C GLU A 129 -24.59 0.47 -3.25
N LEU A 130 -25.18 1.28 -2.37
CA LEU A 130 -25.24 0.96 -0.95
C LEU A 130 -26.57 0.26 -0.72
N MET A 131 -26.53 -1.01 -0.31
CA MET A 131 -27.72 -1.82 0.01
C MET A 131 -28.77 -1.93 -1.13
N GLY A 132 -28.31 -2.02 -2.39
CA GLY A 132 -29.20 -2.14 -3.56
C GLY A 132 -29.83 -0.83 -4.03
N TYR A 133 -29.43 0.30 -3.45
CA TYR A 133 -29.81 1.62 -3.92
C TYR A 133 -28.70 2.20 -4.81
N GLN A 134 -28.94 2.15 -6.12
CA GLN A 134 -28.11 2.83 -7.12
C GLN A 134 -28.64 4.26 -7.30
N GLY A 135 -27.76 5.26 -7.12
CA GLY A 135 -28.13 6.65 -7.35
C GLY A 135 -28.58 6.88 -8.79
N THR A 136 -29.51 7.81 -9.00
CA THR A 136 -29.88 8.24 -10.36
C THR A 136 -28.87 9.29 -10.83
N ALA A 137 -28.29 9.09 -12.01
CA ALA A 137 -27.42 10.09 -12.64
C ALA A 137 -27.98 10.47 -14.00
N ARG A 138 -27.74 11.71 -14.40
CA ARG A 138 -28.11 12.19 -15.72
C ARG A 138 -27.05 11.76 -16.73
N SER A 139 -27.48 11.07 -17.78
CA SER A 139 -26.59 10.72 -18.89
C SER A 139 -26.03 12.00 -19.53
N LYS A 140 -24.70 12.10 -19.64
CA LYS A 140 -24.02 13.27 -20.24
C LYS A 140 -24.35 13.45 -21.73
N SER A 141 -24.84 12.40 -22.40
CA SER A 141 -25.17 12.42 -23.84
C SER A 141 -26.62 12.79 -24.13
N THR A 142 -27.57 12.41 -23.26
CA THR A 142 -29.02 12.47 -23.59
C THR A 142 -29.83 13.26 -22.55
N GLY A 143 -29.24 13.61 -21.40
CA GLY A 143 -29.91 14.39 -20.35
C GLY A 143 -31.02 13.66 -19.58
N LEU A 144 -31.32 12.41 -19.94
CA LEU A 144 -32.29 11.55 -19.26
C LEU A 144 -31.76 11.10 -17.90
N ILE A 145 -32.65 11.03 -16.92
CA ILE A 145 -32.38 10.53 -15.57
C ILE A 145 -32.51 9.00 -15.62
N GLY A 146 -31.39 8.29 -15.51
CA GLY A 146 -31.34 6.82 -15.47
C GLY A 146 -30.58 6.33 -14.25
N LYS A 147 -30.59 5.01 -14.00
CA LYS A 147 -29.73 4.44 -12.96
C LYS A 147 -28.27 4.48 -13.45
N VAL A 148 -27.34 4.72 -12.52
CA VAL A 148 -25.90 4.79 -12.84
C VAL A 148 -25.43 3.42 -13.37
N GLY A 149 -25.24 3.29 -14.69
CA GLY A 149 -24.67 2.07 -15.30
C GLY A 149 -25.60 1.27 -16.20
N ASP A 150 -26.84 1.72 -16.43
CA ASP A 150 -27.69 1.13 -17.47
C ASP A 150 -27.05 1.36 -18.86
N PRO A 151 -27.03 0.36 -19.76
CA PRO A 151 -26.69 0.60 -21.16
C PRO A 151 -27.74 1.56 -21.73
N ILE A 152 -27.28 2.73 -22.18
CA ILE A 152 -28.07 3.65 -23.01
C ILE A 152 -28.60 2.95 -24.25
#